data_AF-A0A2N8EKZ0-F1
#
_entry.id   AF-A0A2N8EKZ0-F1
#
_cell.length_a   1.000
_cell.length_b   1.000
_cell.length_c   1.000
_cell.angle_alpha   90.00
_cell.angle_beta   90.00
_cell.angle_gamma   90.00
#
_symmetry.space_group_name_H-M   'P 1'
#
loop_
_entity.id
_entity.type
_entity.pdbx_description
1 polymer ?
#
loop_
_entity_poly.entity_id
_entity_poly.type
_entity_poly.pdbx_seq_one_letter_code
_entity_poly.pdbx_strand_id
1 'polypeptide(L)'
;MHIGVPLETQTGETRVAATPETIKKLIGQGHKVTVQSGAGINASVVDSAYEAAGASIGSANDAFGAELILKVVAPSDSELALIKSGTVVVGMLNPFSNETIAKMAECGITAFALEAA
;
A
#
# COMPACT_ATOMS: atom_id res chain seq x y z
N MET A 1 -3.19 14.59 1.91
CA MET A 1 -3.91 13.32 1.69
C MET A 1 -3.41 12.26 2.65
N HIS A 2 -4.22 11.24 2.88
CA HIS A 2 -3.91 10.05 3.67
C HIS A 2 -3.35 8.94 2.76
N ILE A 3 -2.17 8.43 3.11
CA ILE A 3 -1.46 7.38 2.39
C ILE A 3 -1.38 6.13 3.27
N GLY A 4 -1.74 4.99 2.72
CA GLY A 4 -1.68 3.68 3.36
C GLY A 4 -0.52 2.84 2.84
N VAL A 5 0.16 2.15 3.75
CA VAL A 5 1.19 1.13 3.44
C VAL A 5 0.76 -0.18 4.11
N PRO A 6 -0.02 -1.02 3.43
CA PRO A 6 -0.43 -2.32 3.96
C PRO A 6 0.73 -3.32 4.06
N LEU A 7 0.52 -4.38 4.85
CA LEU A 7 1.39 -5.55 4.86
C LEU A 7 1.20 -6.34 3.58
N GLU A 8 2.29 -6.82 2.98
CA GLU A 8 2.20 -7.78 1.88
C GLU A 8 1.84 -9.18 2.37
N THR A 9 0.85 -9.79 1.71
CA THR A 9 0.29 -11.08 2.09
C THR A 9 0.62 -12.20 1.11
N GLN A 10 1.17 -11.87 -0.06
CA GLN A 10 1.57 -12.84 -1.07
C GLN A 10 2.73 -13.70 -0.55
N THR A 11 2.60 -15.03 -0.69
CA THR A 11 3.65 -15.97 -0.29
C THR A 11 4.96 -15.66 -1.00
N GLY A 12 6.04 -15.49 -0.24
CA GLY A 12 7.38 -15.19 -0.75
C GLY A 12 7.67 -13.70 -0.96
N GLU A 13 6.66 -12.82 -0.81
CA GLU A 13 6.89 -11.38 -0.82
C GLU A 13 7.37 -10.92 0.56
N THR A 14 8.59 -10.39 0.63
CA THR A 14 9.22 -9.91 1.87
C THR A 14 9.44 -8.41 1.89
N ARG A 15 9.19 -7.72 0.78
CA ARG A 15 9.37 -6.28 0.66
C ARG A 15 8.20 -5.53 1.28
N VAL A 16 8.40 -4.23 1.47
CA VAL A 16 7.40 -3.27 1.89
C VAL A 16 7.44 -2.07 0.94
N ALA A 17 6.27 -1.49 0.64
CA ALA A 17 6.15 -0.49 -0.42
C ALA A 17 6.82 0.86 -0.08
N ALA A 18 7.02 1.16 1.20
CA ALA A 18 7.69 2.38 1.63
C ALA A 18 8.56 2.13 2.87
N THR A 19 9.80 2.62 2.83
CA THR A 19 10.74 2.58 3.96
C THR A 19 10.51 3.78 4.89
N PRO A 20 11.05 3.79 6.13
CA PRO A 20 10.96 4.94 7.02
C PRO A 20 11.48 6.24 6.41
N GLU A 21 12.49 6.18 5.53
CA GLU A 21 12.98 7.35 4.80
C GLU A 21 11.93 7.90 3.82
N THR A 22 11.27 7.02 3.05
CA THR A 22 10.17 7.39 2.16
C THR A 22 9.01 7.99 2.96
N ILE A 23 8.64 7.36 4.08
CA ILE A 23 7.60 7.86 4.99
C ILE A 23 7.91 9.28 5.47
N LYS A 24 9.14 9.51 5.95
CA LYS A 24 9.56 10.83 6.42
C LYS A 24 9.45 11.89 5.33
N LYS A 25 9.77 11.57 4.07
CA LYS A 25 9.63 12.48 2.92
C LYS A 25 8.17 12.81 2.63
N LEU A 26 7.29 11.80 2.62
CA LEU A 26 5.85 11.98 2.40
C LEU A 26 5.22 12.85 3.50
N ILE A 27 5.58 12.61 4.76
CA ILE A 27 5.11 13.44 5.89
C ILE A 27 5.64 14.86 5.78
N GLY A 28 6.91 15.05 5.38
CA GLY A 28 7.50 16.37 5.13
C GLY A 28 6.80 17.17 4.03
N GLN A 29 6.09 16.51 3.11
CA GLN A 29 5.25 17.13 2.09
C GLN A 29 3.82 17.44 2.59
N GLY A 30 3.50 17.15 3.85
CA GLY A 30 2.20 17.41 4.47
C GLY A 30 1.20 16.26 4.35
N HIS A 31 1.64 15.06 3.94
CA HIS A 31 0.79 13.88 3.90
C HIS A 31 0.68 13.22 5.28
N LYS A 32 -0.43 12.52 5.52
CA LYS A 32 -0.58 11.61 6.68
C LYS A 32 -0.30 10.20 6.19
N VAL A 33 0.50 9.43 6.90
CA VAL A 33 0.82 8.05 6.52
C VAL A 33 0.40 7.07 7.62
N THR A 34 -0.36 6.05 7.23
CA THR A 34 -0.65 4.88 8.06
C THR A 34 0.08 3.67 7.50
N VAL A 35 0.88 3.03 8.34
CA VAL A 35 1.53 1.75 8.04
C VAL A 35 0.77 0.66 8.78
N GLN A 36 0.40 -0.42 8.11
CA GLN A 36 -0.20 -1.57 8.80
C GLN A 36 0.83 -2.17 9.76
N SER A 37 0.41 -2.50 10.99
CA SER A 37 1.29 -3.13 11.96
C SER A 37 1.93 -4.40 11.38
N GLY A 38 3.25 -4.49 11.52
CA GLY A 38 4.03 -5.61 11.01
C GLY A 38 4.41 -5.51 9.53
N ALA A 39 3.93 -4.52 8.77
CA ALA A 39 4.15 -4.41 7.32
C ALA A 39 5.63 -4.44 6.91
N GLY A 40 6.51 -3.85 7.73
CA GLY A 40 7.95 -3.80 7.45
C GLY A 40 8.76 -4.97 7.98
N ILE A 41 8.17 -5.88 8.78
CA ILE A 41 8.96 -6.85 9.56
C ILE A 41 9.76 -7.79 8.66
N ASN A 42 9.14 -8.30 7.59
CA ASN A 42 9.82 -9.16 6.62
C ASN A 42 10.90 -8.41 5.81
N ALA A 43 10.80 -7.08 5.75
CA ALA A 43 11.80 -6.19 5.16
C ALA A 43 12.84 -5.69 6.19
N SER A 44 12.88 -6.29 7.39
CA SER A 44 13.77 -5.90 8.50
C SER A 44 13.54 -4.47 9.04
N VAL A 45 12.30 -3.98 8.97
CA VAL A 45 11.89 -2.68 9.52
C VAL A 45 10.79 -2.88 10.55
N VAL A 46 11.08 -2.58 11.82
CA VAL A 46 10.10 -2.65 12.92
C VAL A 46 9.14 -1.46 12.92
N ASP A 47 7.94 -1.66 13.46
CA ASP A 47 6.89 -0.62 13.55
C ASP A 47 7.38 0.69 14.19
N SER A 48 8.21 0.61 15.24
CA SER A 48 8.77 1.79 15.92
C SER A 48 9.66 2.67 15.03
N ALA A 49 10.25 2.11 13.97
CA ALA A 49 11.01 2.89 13.00
C ALA A 49 10.10 3.75 12.11
N TYR A 50 8.89 3.27 11.81
CA TYR A 50 7.88 4.06 11.08
C TYR A 50 7.27 5.14 11.97
N GLU A 51 7.00 4.83 13.25
CA GLU A 51 6.55 5.82 14.24
C GLU A 51 7.58 6.93 14.42
N ALA A 52 8.87 6.59 14.53
CA ALA A 52 9.96 7.57 14.60
C ALA A 52 10.08 8.44 13.33
N ALA A 53 9.63 7.92 12.18
CA ALA A 53 9.52 8.68 10.93
C ALA A 53 8.24 9.54 10.86
N GLY A 54 7.32 9.39 11.82
CA GLY A 54 6.08 10.15 11.97
C GLY A 54 4.82 9.47 11.45
N ALA A 55 4.89 8.23 10.96
CA ALA A 55 3.71 7.49 10.55
C ALA A 55 2.89 7.02 11.76
N SER A 56 1.59 6.81 11.55
CA SER A 56 0.76 6.07 12.48
C SER A 56 0.79 4.58 12.15
N ILE A 57 0.86 3.73 13.16
CA ILE A 57 0.66 2.28 13.00
C ILE A 57 -0.83 1.97 13.12
N GLY A 58 -1.35 1.15 12.20
CA GLY A 58 -2.78 0.82 12.14
C GLY A 58 -3.06 -0.63 11.74
N SER A 59 -4.33 -0.97 11.64
CA SER A 59 -4.80 -2.24 11.10
C SER A 59 -4.73 -2.28 9.57
N ALA A 60 -4.99 -3.44 8.97
CA ALA A 60 -5.16 -3.56 7.53
C ALA A 60 -6.27 -2.61 7.02
N ASN A 61 -7.40 -2.52 7.74
CA ASN A 61 -8.50 -1.66 7.37
C ASN A 61 -8.13 -0.16 7.40
N ASP A 62 -7.26 0.24 8.33
CA ASP A 62 -6.78 1.63 8.40
C ASP A 62 -5.85 1.97 7.23
N ALA A 63 -4.99 1.02 6.82
CA ALA A 63 -4.08 1.21 5.69
C ALA A 63 -4.81 1.15 4.33
N PHE A 64 -5.67 0.16 4.11
CA PHE A 64 -6.47 0.04 2.89
C PHE A 64 -7.59 1.09 2.78
N GLY A 65 -8.00 1.69 3.90
CA GLY A 65 -9.01 2.75 3.94
C GLY A 65 -8.53 4.13 3.49
N ALA A 66 -7.26 4.25 3.07
CA ALA A 66 -6.59 5.48 2.63
C ALA A 66 -6.98 5.94 1.22
N GLU A 67 -6.63 7.20 0.90
CA GLU A 67 -6.88 7.81 -0.42
C GLU A 67 -5.86 7.32 -1.47
N LEU A 68 -4.63 7.05 -1.03
CA LEU A 68 -3.54 6.47 -1.82
C LEU A 68 -2.98 5.26 -1.08
N ILE A 69 -2.85 4.13 -1.78
CA ILE A 69 -2.26 2.91 -1.25
C ILE A 69 -0.98 2.62 -2.02
N LEU A 70 0.11 2.42 -1.28
CA LEU A 70 1.38 1.95 -1.81
C LEU A 70 1.48 0.45 -1.50
N LYS A 71 1.53 -0.37 -2.55
CA LYS A 71 1.79 -1.82 -2.47
C LYS A 71 3.02 -2.20 -3.28
N VAL A 72 3.56 -3.37 -2.98
CA VAL A 72 4.59 -4.01 -3.79
C VAL A 72 3.94 -4.80 -4.93
N VAL A 73 2.95 -5.65 -4.62
CA VAL A 73 2.26 -6.49 -5.60
C VAL A 73 0.77 -6.14 -5.70
N ALA A 74 0.12 -6.57 -6.78
CA ALA A 74 -1.33 -6.38 -6.97
C ALA A 74 -2.15 -6.86 -5.76
N PRO A 75 -3.18 -6.11 -5.32
CA PRO A 75 -4.07 -6.55 -4.25
C PRO A 75 -4.76 -7.88 -4.60
N SER A 76 -4.87 -8.76 -3.61
CA SER A 76 -5.70 -9.96 -3.65
C SER A 76 -7.19 -9.64 -3.51
N ASP A 77 -8.05 -10.60 -3.81
CA ASP A 77 -9.52 -10.42 -3.73
C ASP A 77 -10.00 -10.00 -2.33
N SER A 78 -9.37 -10.51 -1.26
CA SER A 78 -9.70 -10.12 0.11
C SER A 78 -9.22 -8.70 0.45
N GLU A 79 -8.11 -8.25 -0.12
CA GLU A 79 -7.59 -6.89 0.05
C GLU A 79 -8.42 -5.89 -0.77
N LEU A 80 -8.85 -6.25 -1.98
CA LEU A 80 -9.74 -5.42 -2.81
C LEU A 80 -11.04 -5.06 -2.08
N ALA A 81 -11.57 -5.97 -1.26
CA ALA A 81 -12.77 -5.73 -0.45
C ALA A 81 -12.58 -4.65 0.63
N LEU A 82 -11.34 -4.30 0.98
CA LEU A 82 -11.01 -3.25 1.96
C LEU A 82 -10.79 -1.88 1.29
N ILE A 83 -10.61 -1.85 -0.03
CA ILE A 83 -10.29 -0.64 -0.78
C ILE A 83 -11.58 0.09 -1.15
N LYS A 84 -11.61 1.39 -0.87
CA LYS A 84 -12.74 2.24 -1.24
C LYS A 84 -12.69 2.60 -2.73
N SER A 85 -13.86 2.73 -3.34
CA SER A 85 -13.96 3.27 -4.69
C SER A 85 -13.37 4.68 -4.76
N GLY A 86 -12.63 4.98 -5.82
CA GLY A 86 -11.90 6.24 -6.00
C GLY A 86 -10.50 6.25 -5.36
N THR A 87 -10.09 5.20 -4.64
CA THR A 87 -8.73 5.10 -4.11
C THR A 87 -7.71 4.91 -5.25
N VAL A 88 -6.55 5.54 -5.09
CA VAL A 88 -5.39 5.34 -5.97
C VAL A 88 -4.53 4.19 -5.43
N VAL A 89 -4.14 3.25 -6.29
CA VAL A 89 -3.21 2.16 -5.93
C VAL A 89 -1.97 2.23 -6.82
N VAL A 90 -0.79 2.17 -6.22
CA VAL A 90 0.50 2.18 -6.92
C VAL A 90 1.31 0.94 -6.52
N GLY A 91 1.85 0.20 -7.48
CA GLY A 91 2.68 -0.99 -7.23
C GLY A 91 3.03 -1.76 -8.50
N MET A 92 3.53 -3.00 -8.34
CA MET A 92 3.66 -3.97 -9.43
C MET A 92 2.31 -4.67 -9.63
N LEU A 93 1.45 -4.07 -10.47
CA LEU A 93 0.03 -4.41 -10.55
C LEU A 93 -0.33 -5.43 -11.64
N ASN A 94 0.66 -6.00 -12.31
CA ASN A 94 0.50 -6.98 -13.39
C ASN A 94 -0.46 -6.49 -14.50
N PRO A 95 -0.11 -5.40 -15.23
CA PRO A 95 -0.99 -4.77 -16.21
C PRO A 95 -1.27 -5.64 -17.45
N PHE A 96 -0.66 -6.82 -17.55
CA PHE A 96 -0.87 -7.77 -18.64
C PHE A 96 -1.98 -8.78 -18.33
N SER A 97 -2.52 -8.76 -17.10
CA SER A 97 -3.63 -9.62 -16.67
C SER A 97 -4.96 -8.90 -16.81
N ASN A 98 -5.76 -9.30 -17.80
CA ASN A 98 -7.12 -8.76 -17.99
C ASN A 98 -8.02 -9.00 -16.77
N GLU A 99 -7.83 -10.11 -16.05
CA GLU A 99 -8.57 -10.40 -14.82
C GLU A 99 -8.22 -9.40 -13.72
N THR A 100 -6.93 -9.13 -13.51
CA THR A 100 -6.45 -8.19 -12.49
C THR A 100 -6.94 -6.77 -12.80
N ILE A 101 -6.89 -6.36 -14.07
CA ILE A 101 -7.41 -5.06 -14.53
C ILE A 101 -8.92 -4.97 -14.28
N ALA A 102 -9.68 -5.99 -14.67
CA ALA A 102 -11.15 -6.01 -14.51
C ALA A 102 -11.55 -5.90 -13.03
N LYS A 103 -10.92 -6.69 -12.15
CA LYS A 103 -11.19 -6.66 -10.70
C LYS A 103 -10.94 -5.28 -10.08
N MET A 104 -9.80 -4.64 -10.40
CA MET A 104 -9.52 -3.29 -9.91
C MET A 104 -10.50 -2.25 -10.48
N ALA A 105 -10.89 -2.38 -11.75
CA ALA A 105 -11.86 -1.50 -12.39
C ALA A 105 -13.27 -1.64 -11.77
N GLU A 106 -13.70 -2.86 -11.44
CA GLU A 106 -14.98 -3.14 -10.76
C GLU A 106 -15.04 -2.49 -9.36
N CYS A 107 -13.91 -2.42 -8.66
CA CYS A 107 -13.79 -1.69 -7.39
C CYS A 107 -13.72 -0.16 -7.57
N GLY A 108 -13.63 0.35 -8.80
CA GLY A 108 -13.45 1.77 -9.10
C GLY A 108 -12.09 2.32 -8.65
N ILE A 109 -11.05 1.49 -8.68
CA ILE A 109 -9.67 1.86 -8.31
C ILE A 109 -9.00 2.57 -9.48
N THR A 110 -8.27 3.65 -9.19
CA THR A 110 -7.32 4.24 -10.15
C THR A 110 -5.95 3.62 -9.92
N ALA A 111 -5.51 2.76 -10.85
CA ALA A 111 -4.30 1.96 -10.71
C ALA A 111 -3.12 2.54 -11.52
N PHE A 112 -1.95 2.65 -10.88
CA PHE A 112 -0.68 2.96 -11.54
C PHE A 112 0.27 1.76 -11.40
N ALA A 113 0.43 1.02 -12.48
CA ALA A 113 1.37 -0.10 -12.57
C ALA A 113 2.79 0.43 -12.86
N LEU A 114 3.76 0.08 -12.02
CA LEU A 114 5.15 0.53 -12.16
C LEU A 114 5.90 -0.18 -13.31
N GLU A 115 5.36 -1.30 -13.79
CA GLU A 115 5.89 -2.12 -14.88
C GLU A 115 5.17 -1.93 -16.22
N ALA A 116 4.23 -0.97 -16.30
CA ALA A 116 3.58 -0.59 -17.55
C ALA A 116 4.55 0.28 -18.38
N ALA A 117 5.41 -0.38 -19.15
CA ALA A 117 6.29 0.22 -20.16
C ALA A 117 5.91 -0.27 -21.56
#